data_AF-A0A848HJM8-F1
#
_entry.id   AF-A0A848HJM8-F1
#
_cell.length_a   1.000
_cell.length_b   1.000
_cell.length_c   1.000
_cell.angle_alpha   90.00
_cell.angle_beta   90.00
_cell.angle_gamma   90.00
#
_symmetry.space_group_name_H-M   'P 1'
#
loop_
_entity.id
_entity.type
_entity.pdbx_description
1 polymer ?
#
loop_
_entity_poly.entity_id
_entity_poly.type
_entity_poly.pdbx_seq_one_letter_code
_entity_poly.pdbx_strand_id
1 'polypeptide(L)'
;MPKNSRRRSPSIKKIALFVLLIVVFAAAAIAWTLESMALPPRQFGPYIETRLAGNGWARIGAWFALTFNELERGAPLAALPALRAGAQPAPATPAPSGLVVAVDNADAAVKAIEKAQPGDVITFAPGTYHFNGRPYLATSSASGVTVRAGLPGSVTLEFGLPGGFLVASPNWTFENLHIRGACKTHDGCDHAFHVIGRGAGFVARNNTVTDFNTPFKIGGNGNAYPDNGVIENNTISNTRPRDTAAAVGAVDLAAASNWTIRANLVSDFAKAKGDRASFGVQARGGGKGNRIERNVVICENRLRSVPGQRTGLSFGGAGSIAAHCRGKRCVPEQDGGVIDSNLVASCSDEGIYLNRAAATTVTHNTLLDTAGMKARWPESGAEIHGNIVDGRIVARDGAALREDDNLDTGVTRLFTGAHPVRDLFSASAGLDLRWRGDAPRRDATPLAGADLCGTVRPTEPAYGAFEDFAACLTN
;
A
#
# COMPACT_ATOMS: atom_id res chain seq x y z
N MET A 1 -64.14 43.27 -35.90
CA MET A 1 -63.68 43.09 -34.51
C MET A 1 -62.81 41.83 -34.44
N PRO A 2 -61.51 41.92 -34.11
CA PRO A 2 -60.66 40.73 -34.03
C PRO A 2 -60.90 39.97 -32.73
N LYS A 3 -61.01 38.63 -32.83
CA LYS A 3 -61.19 37.71 -31.70
C LYS A 3 -59.98 37.78 -30.77
N ASN A 4 -60.17 38.29 -29.56
CA ASN A 4 -59.21 38.17 -28.46
C ASN A 4 -59.04 36.68 -28.11
N SER A 5 -57.97 36.05 -28.60
CA SER A 5 -57.59 34.71 -28.15
C SER A 5 -57.08 34.81 -26.72
N ARG A 6 -57.88 34.40 -25.74
CA ARG A 6 -57.42 34.21 -24.36
C ARG A 6 -56.35 33.11 -24.36
N ARG A 7 -55.07 33.51 -24.31
CA ARG A 7 -53.96 32.61 -23.95
C ARG A 7 -54.27 32.06 -22.56
N ARG A 8 -54.71 30.80 -22.49
CA ARG A 8 -54.82 30.08 -21.22
C ARG A 8 -53.41 29.96 -20.64
N SER A 9 -53.16 30.61 -19.52
CA SER A 9 -51.90 30.43 -18.78
C SER A 9 -51.76 28.94 -18.44
N PRO A 10 -50.56 28.35 -18.61
CA PRO A 10 -50.34 26.98 -18.19
C PRO A 10 -50.64 26.89 -16.69
N SER A 11 -51.39 25.85 -16.28
CA SER A 11 -51.72 25.70 -14.86
C SER A 11 -50.44 25.55 -14.06
N ILE A 12 -50.39 26.11 -12.85
CA ILE A 12 -49.23 26.06 -11.96
C ILE A 12 -48.71 24.62 -11.79
N LYS A 13 -49.60 23.62 -11.83
CA LYS A 13 -49.25 22.18 -11.81
C LYS A 13 -48.38 21.75 -13.01
N LYS A 14 -48.65 22.26 -14.22
CA LYS A 14 -47.85 21.96 -15.43
C LYS A 14 -46.47 22.60 -15.36
N ILE A 15 -46.37 23.81 -14.82
CA ILE A 15 -45.08 24.49 -14.60
C ILE A 15 -44.26 23.73 -13.55
N ALA A 16 -44.87 23.38 -12.41
CA ALA A 16 -44.21 22.61 -11.36
C ALA A 16 -43.72 21.24 -11.86
N LEU A 17 -44.54 20.53 -12.64
CA LEU A 17 -44.15 19.25 -13.24
C LEU A 17 -42.99 19.43 -14.24
N PHE A 18 -43.02 20.48 -15.06
CA PHE A 18 -41.96 20.76 -16.02
C PHE A 18 -40.63 21.10 -15.33
N VAL A 19 -40.66 21.91 -14.27
CA VAL A 19 -39.48 22.21 -13.45
C VAL A 19 -38.94 20.95 -12.78
N LEU A 20 -39.81 20.11 -12.22
CA LEU A 20 -39.40 18.83 -11.63
C LEU A 20 -38.70 17.93 -12.67
N LEU A 21 -39.25 17.83 -13.89
CA LEU A 21 -38.64 17.05 -14.97
C LEU A 21 -37.25 17.60 -15.36
N ILE A 22 -37.08 18.92 -15.42
CA ILE A 22 -35.77 19.54 -15.67
C ILE A 22 -34.77 19.18 -14.57
N VAL A 23 -35.17 19.28 -13.29
CA VAL A 23 -34.30 18.96 -12.15
C VAL A 23 -33.90 17.49 -12.18
N VAL A 24 -34.85 16.58 -12.43
CA VAL A 24 -34.56 15.14 -12.53
C VAL A 24 -33.63 14.84 -13.69
N PHE A 25 -33.85 15.44 -14.87
CA PHE A 25 -32.98 15.26 -16.02
C PHE A 25 -31.57 15.79 -15.77
N ALA A 26 -31.45 16.97 -15.16
CA ALA A 26 -30.15 17.54 -14.79
C ALA A 26 -29.41 16.66 -13.78
N ALA A 27 -30.10 16.16 -12.74
CA ALA A 27 -29.52 15.24 -11.77
C ALA A 27 -29.06 13.93 -12.42
N ALA A 28 -29.86 13.35 -13.33
CA ALA A 28 -29.49 12.15 -14.06
C ALA A 28 -28.27 12.39 -14.97
N ALA A 29 -28.20 13.53 -15.65
CA ALA A 29 -27.06 13.90 -16.49
C ALA A 29 -25.77 14.10 -15.66
N ILE A 30 -25.87 14.72 -14.48
CA ILE A 30 -24.75 14.86 -13.55
C ILE A 30 -24.28 13.49 -13.06
N ALA A 31 -25.20 12.63 -12.59
CA ALA A 31 -24.86 11.28 -12.13
C ALA A 31 -24.18 10.46 -13.23
N TRP A 32 -24.75 10.47 -14.44
CA TRP A 32 -24.14 9.79 -15.59
C TRP A 32 -22.74 10.32 -15.91
N THR A 33 -22.54 11.64 -15.83
CA THR A 33 -21.23 12.26 -16.06
C THR A 33 -20.23 11.82 -15.00
N LEU A 34 -20.60 11.82 -13.71
CA LEU A 34 -19.73 11.41 -12.61
C LEU A 34 -19.33 9.94 -12.73
N GLU A 35 -20.27 9.05 -13.05
CA GLU A 35 -19.96 7.62 -13.28
C GLU A 35 -19.07 7.43 -14.50
N SER A 36 -19.32 8.14 -15.60
CA SER A 36 -18.49 8.06 -16.81
C SER A 36 -17.09 8.60 -16.57
N MET A 37 -16.99 9.67 -15.77
CA MET A 37 -15.73 10.24 -15.32
C MET A 37 -15.02 9.36 -14.32
N ALA A 38 -15.66 8.37 -13.69
CA ALA A 38 -15.13 7.41 -12.73
C ALA A 38 -13.95 7.95 -11.88
N LEU A 39 -14.15 9.13 -11.30
CA LEU A 39 -13.23 9.81 -10.41
C LEU A 39 -13.94 10.02 -9.08
N PRO A 40 -13.47 9.41 -7.99
CA PRO A 40 -14.08 9.59 -6.68
C PRO A 40 -13.89 11.05 -6.19
N PRO A 41 -14.77 11.54 -5.30
CA PRO A 41 -14.73 12.92 -4.78
C PRO A 41 -13.32 13.42 -4.36
N ARG A 42 -12.53 12.59 -3.66
CA ARG A 42 -11.18 12.89 -3.15
C ARG A 42 -10.15 13.12 -4.25
N GLN A 43 -10.38 12.59 -5.45
CA GLN A 43 -9.56 12.85 -6.63
C GLN A 43 -10.14 13.98 -7.49
N PHE A 44 -11.47 14.05 -7.56
CA PHE A 44 -12.17 15.05 -8.37
C PHE A 44 -12.02 16.48 -7.83
N GLY A 45 -12.08 16.66 -6.52
CA GLY A 45 -11.88 17.95 -5.87
C GLY A 45 -10.53 18.59 -6.19
N PRO A 46 -9.39 17.92 -5.91
CA PRO A 46 -8.06 18.40 -6.30
C PRO A 46 -7.89 18.60 -7.82
N TYR A 47 -8.56 17.79 -8.64
CA TYR A 47 -8.58 18.00 -10.09
C TYR A 47 -9.22 19.35 -10.47
N ILE A 48 -10.37 19.69 -9.87
CA ILE A 48 -11.02 21.01 -10.06
C ILE A 48 -10.12 22.11 -9.52
N GLU A 49 -9.58 21.96 -8.32
CA GLU A 49 -8.70 22.94 -7.69
C GLU A 49 -7.52 23.30 -8.61
N THR A 50 -6.87 22.28 -9.18
CA THR A 50 -5.75 22.46 -10.10
C THR A 50 -6.19 23.18 -11.39
N ARG A 51 -7.38 22.88 -11.91
CA ARG A 51 -7.93 23.55 -13.11
C ARG A 51 -8.33 25.00 -12.86
N LEU A 52 -8.75 25.32 -11.63
CA LEU A 52 -9.13 26.66 -11.23
C LEU A 52 -7.98 27.46 -10.60
N ALA A 53 -6.81 26.83 -10.41
CA ALA A 53 -5.64 27.49 -9.88
C ALA A 53 -5.20 28.64 -10.80
N GLY A 54 -4.86 29.78 -10.20
CA GLY A 54 -4.37 30.96 -10.92
C GLY A 54 -5.44 31.79 -11.64
N ASN A 55 -6.73 31.48 -11.47
CA ASN A 55 -7.83 32.33 -11.92
C ASN A 55 -8.64 32.88 -10.74
N GLY A 56 -9.61 33.78 -10.99
CA GLY A 56 -10.45 34.40 -9.96
C GLY A 56 -11.35 33.43 -9.16
N TRP A 57 -11.35 32.14 -9.50
CA TRP A 57 -12.17 31.09 -8.90
C TRP A 57 -11.39 30.10 -8.03
N ALA A 58 -10.10 30.37 -7.74
CA ALA A 58 -9.27 29.49 -6.92
C ALA A 58 -9.89 29.12 -5.56
N ARG A 59 -10.59 30.07 -4.91
CA ARG A 59 -11.30 29.83 -3.64
C ARG A 59 -12.42 28.79 -3.78
N ILE A 60 -13.11 28.78 -4.92
CA ILE A 60 -14.16 27.80 -5.20
C ILE A 60 -13.53 26.42 -5.43
N GLY A 61 -12.42 26.35 -6.15
CA GLY A 61 -11.66 25.10 -6.33
C GLY A 61 -11.23 24.48 -5.00
N ALA A 62 -10.63 25.28 -4.11
CA ALA A 62 -10.24 24.83 -2.78
C ALA A 62 -11.44 24.38 -1.93
N TRP A 63 -12.58 25.08 -2.02
CA TRP A 63 -13.79 24.69 -1.32
C TRP A 63 -14.33 23.33 -1.81
N PHE A 64 -14.33 23.08 -3.12
CA PHE A 64 -14.70 21.77 -3.68
C PHE A 64 -13.75 20.67 -3.20
N ALA A 65 -12.44 20.91 -3.22
CA ALA A 65 -11.45 19.95 -2.75
C ALA A 65 -11.69 19.54 -1.29
N LEU A 66 -11.92 20.51 -0.40
CA LEU A 66 -12.22 20.25 1.01
C LEU A 66 -13.55 19.50 1.18
N THR A 67 -14.62 19.99 0.56
CA THR A 67 -15.97 19.44 0.71
C THR A 67 -16.06 17.99 0.20
N PHE A 68 -15.50 17.72 -0.98
CA PHE A 68 -15.51 16.38 -1.56
C PHE A 68 -14.62 15.41 -0.80
N ASN A 69 -13.48 15.87 -0.30
CA ASN A 69 -12.65 15.07 0.58
C ASN A 69 -13.38 14.73 1.90
N GLU A 70 -14.09 15.67 2.50
CA GLU A 70 -14.88 15.42 3.73
C GLU A 70 -16.02 14.43 3.51
N LEU A 71 -16.73 14.52 2.38
CA LEU A 71 -17.82 13.59 2.04
C LEU A 71 -17.34 12.14 1.89
N GLU A 72 -16.15 11.95 1.32
CA GLU A 72 -15.66 10.60 1.03
C GLU A 72 -14.83 10.01 2.17
N ARG A 73 -14.17 10.85 2.97
CA ARG A 73 -13.22 10.38 4.00
C ARG A 73 -13.96 9.82 5.21
N GLY A 74 -13.49 8.69 5.74
CA GLY A 74 -13.96 8.16 7.02
C GLY A 74 -13.60 9.05 8.21
N ALA A 75 -14.03 8.73 9.43
CA ALA A 75 -13.43 9.36 10.61
C ALA A 75 -11.95 8.95 10.75
N PRO A 76 -11.08 9.76 11.36
CA PRO A 76 -9.70 9.38 11.61
C PRO A 76 -9.64 8.09 12.44
N LEU A 77 -8.69 7.21 12.11
CA LEU A 77 -8.45 6.00 12.89
C LEU A 77 -7.96 6.38 14.30
N ALA A 78 -8.40 5.62 15.29
CA ALA A 78 -7.87 5.70 16.65
C ALA A 78 -6.55 4.90 16.75
N ALA A 79 -6.30 4.22 17.87
CA ALA A 79 -5.20 3.27 17.94
C ALA A 79 -5.49 2.05 17.05
N LEU A 80 -4.47 1.55 16.35
CA LEU A 80 -4.59 0.27 15.64
C LEU A 80 -4.79 -0.86 16.66
N PRO A 81 -5.70 -1.81 16.40
CA PRO A 81 -5.82 -2.99 17.25
C PRO A 81 -4.55 -3.85 17.18
N ALA A 82 -4.37 -4.73 18.16
CA ALA A 82 -3.28 -5.70 18.14
C ALA A 82 -3.55 -6.76 17.07
N LEU A 83 -2.79 -6.68 15.97
CA LEU A 83 -2.96 -7.51 14.78
C LEU A 83 -1.92 -8.63 14.72
N ARG A 84 -2.30 -9.76 14.11
CA ARG A 84 -1.38 -10.85 13.75
C ARG A 84 -0.45 -10.48 12.60
N ALA A 85 -0.89 -9.56 11.74
CA ALA A 85 -0.03 -8.96 10.72
C ALA A 85 0.95 -7.98 11.39
N GLY A 86 2.19 -8.00 10.93
CA GLY A 86 3.29 -7.23 11.51
C GLY A 86 4.11 -8.00 12.54
N ALA A 87 5.08 -7.31 13.13
CA ALA A 87 6.02 -7.88 14.08
C ALA A 87 5.32 -8.34 15.36
N GLN A 88 5.64 -9.55 15.77
CA GLN A 88 5.08 -10.27 16.92
C GLN A 88 6.11 -10.35 18.05
N PRO A 89 5.64 -10.39 19.32
CA PRO A 89 6.52 -10.51 20.49
C PRO A 89 7.20 -11.89 20.59
N ALA A 90 6.62 -12.90 19.94
CA ALA A 90 7.22 -14.24 19.83
C ALA A 90 8.25 -14.28 18.69
N PRO A 91 9.38 -15.00 18.86
CA PRO A 91 10.32 -15.21 17.77
C PRO A 91 9.65 -15.88 16.58
N ALA A 92 10.01 -15.45 15.38
CA ALA A 92 9.32 -15.85 14.15
C ALA A 92 9.53 -17.32 13.74
N THR A 93 10.67 -17.89 14.12
CA THR A 93 11.07 -19.28 13.86
C THR A 93 11.93 -19.80 15.01
N PRO A 94 12.08 -21.13 15.16
CA PRO A 94 13.12 -21.70 16.01
C PRO A 94 14.49 -21.10 15.68
N ALA A 95 15.40 -21.09 16.65
CA ALA A 95 16.74 -20.55 16.44
C ALA A 95 17.40 -21.23 15.22
N PRO A 96 17.93 -20.46 14.25
CA PRO A 96 18.55 -21.02 13.07
C PRO A 96 19.77 -21.87 13.44
N SER A 97 20.01 -22.94 12.67
CA SER A 97 21.20 -23.77 12.80
C SER A 97 22.42 -23.03 12.24
N GLY A 98 23.54 -23.04 12.96
CA GLY A 98 24.78 -22.42 12.50
C GLY A 98 25.70 -22.06 13.66
N LEU A 99 26.88 -21.53 13.33
CA LEU A 99 27.78 -20.97 14.34
C LEU A 99 27.18 -19.68 14.88
N VAL A 100 26.92 -19.62 16.17
CA VAL A 100 26.43 -18.39 16.82
C VAL A 100 27.59 -17.43 17.04
N VAL A 101 27.50 -16.26 16.41
CA VAL A 101 28.43 -15.14 16.59
C VAL A 101 27.71 -14.08 17.44
N ALA A 102 27.98 -14.07 18.74
CA ALA A 102 27.38 -13.10 19.66
C ALA A 102 28.02 -11.71 19.49
N VAL A 103 27.19 -10.65 19.48
CA VAL A 103 27.65 -9.25 19.41
C VAL A 103 26.94 -8.40 20.46
N ASP A 104 27.70 -7.61 21.20
CA ASP A 104 27.21 -6.79 22.34
C ASP A 104 27.41 -5.28 22.14
N ASN A 105 28.04 -4.88 21.03
CA ASN A 105 28.22 -3.48 20.65
C ASN A 105 28.25 -3.30 19.12
N ALA A 106 28.15 -2.05 18.66
CA ALA A 106 28.05 -1.70 17.24
C ALA A 106 29.31 -2.10 16.43
N ASP A 107 30.51 -1.89 16.98
CA ASP A 107 31.76 -2.24 16.29
C ASP A 107 31.92 -3.75 16.11
N ALA A 108 31.53 -4.53 17.12
CA ALA A 108 31.48 -5.99 17.04
C ALA A 108 30.47 -6.45 15.97
N ALA A 109 29.30 -5.83 15.92
CA ALA A 109 28.28 -6.11 14.91
C ALA A 109 28.77 -5.82 13.49
N VAL A 110 29.37 -4.65 13.24
CA VAL A 110 29.96 -4.30 11.92
C VAL A 110 30.99 -5.35 11.51
N LYS A 111 31.93 -5.68 12.39
CA LYS A 111 32.98 -6.68 12.10
C LYS A 111 32.39 -8.06 11.83
N ALA A 112 31.39 -8.49 12.58
CA ALA A 112 30.73 -9.77 12.39
C ALA A 112 30.02 -9.83 11.02
N ILE A 113 29.30 -8.77 10.64
CA ILE A 113 28.58 -8.70 9.36
C ILE A 113 29.55 -8.67 8.18
N GLU A 114 30.61 -7.87 8.25
CA GLU A 114 31.61 -7.75 7.17
C GLU A 114 32.45 -9.02 6.99
N LYS A 115 32.61 -9.83 8.05
CA LYS A 115 33.45 -11.04 8.05
C LYS A 115 32.68 -12.35 8.17
N ALA A 116 31.34 -12.29 8.10
CA ALA A 116 30.49 -13.45 8.25
C ALA A 116 30.89 -14.57 7.29
N GLN A 117 30.87 -15.80 7.80
CA GLN A 117 31.04 -17.03 7.04
C GLN A 117 29.68 -17.63 6.66
N PRO A 118 29.63 -18.53 5.65
CA PRO A 118 28.38 -19.15 5.27
C PRO A 118 27.70 -19.87 6.44
N GLY A 119 26.42 -19.57 6.67
CA GLY A 119 25.65 -20.17 7.77
C GLY A 119 25.82 -19.53 9.15
N ASP A 120 26.63 -18.47 9.29
CA ASP A 120 26.77 -17.78 10.59
C ASP A 120 25.44 -17.20 11.07
N VAL A 121 25.25 -17.26 12.40
CA VAL A 121 24.10 -16.67 13.10
C VAL A 121 24.60 -15.55 14.00
N ILE A 122 24.60 -14.33 13.46
CA ILE A 122 24.99 -13.11 14.19
C ILE A 122 23.85 -12.73 15.13
N THR A 123 24.05 -12.92 16.43
CA THR A 123 23.03 -12.69 17.45
C THR A 123 23.41 -11.50 18.32
N PHE A 124 22.58 -10.47 18.28
CA PHE A 124 22.73 -9.28 19.11
C PHE A 124 22.28 -9.58 20.55
N ALA A 125 23.10 -9.17 21.52
CA ALA A 125 22.70 -9.09 22.92
C ALA A 125 21.64 -7.98 23.09
N PRO A 126 20.76 -8.05 24.10
CA PRO A 126 19.79 -7.00 24.36
C PRO A 126 20.45 -5.62 24.53
N GLY A 127 19.91 -4.60 23.88
CA GLY A 127 20.44 -3.24 23.98
C GLY A 127 20.12 -2.36 22.77
N THR A 128 20.63 -1.13 22.84
CA THR A 128 20.53 -0.15 21.75
C THR A 128 21.90 0.05 21.12
N TYR A 129 21.96 -0.09 19.79
CA TYR A 129 23.18 -0.03 19.00
C TYR A 129 23.10 1.17 18.07
N HIS A 130 24.05 2.10 18.20
CA HIS A 130 24.08 3.30 17.37
C HIS A 130 25.13 3.13 16.28
N PHE A 131 24.71 3.27 15.02
CA PHE A 131 25.58 3.22 13.86
C PHE A 131 25.71 4.61 13.26
N ASN A 132 26.93 5.15 13.33
CA ASN A 132 27.31 6.43 12.77
C ASN A 132 28.63 6.24 12.00
N GLY A 133 28.78 6.88 10.83
CA GLY A 133 29.98 6.75 10.01
C GLY A 133 29.70 6.34 8.56
N ARG A 134 30.15 5.14 8.15
CA ARG A 134 30.06 4.67 6.77
C ARG A 134 28.61 4.68 6.27
N PRO A 135 28.34 5.00 4.99
CA PRO A 135 26.96 5.11 4.50
C PRO A 135 26.11 3.84 4.60
N TYR A 136 26.74 2.67 4.75
CA TYR A 136 26.09 1.36 4.87
C TYR A 136 26.94 0.41 5.71
N LEU A 137 26.27 -0.58 6.31
CA LEU A 137 26.85 -1.84 6.77
C LEU A 137 26.81 -2.82 5.60
N ALA A 138 27.94 -2.98 4.92
CA ALA A 138 28.03 -3.91 3.80
C ALA A 138 28.09 -5.35 4.30
N THR A 139 27.18 -6.20 3.80
CA THR A 139 27.25 -7.65 4.08
C THR A 139 28.50 -8.25 3.45
N SER A 140 29.06 -9.29 4.08
CA SER A 140 30.11 -10.10 3.45
C SER A 140 29.61 -10.80 2.18
N SER A 141 30.53 -11.44 1.45
CA SER A 141 30.20 -12.29 0.29
C SER A 141 29.58 -13.65 0.68
N ALA A 142 29.43 -13.95 1.98
CA ALA A 142 28.85 -15.20 2.44
C ALA A 142 27.37 -15.32 2.07
N SER A 143 26.89 -16.56 2.07
CA SER A 143 25.49 -16.88 1.85
C SER A 143 24.91 -17.61 3.06
N GLY A 144 23.61 -17.46 3.30
CA GLY A 144 22.93 -18.17 4.37
C GLY A 144 23.19 -17.59 5.75
N VAL A 145 23.58 -16.32 5.85
CA VAL A 145 23.86 -15.66 7.13
C VAL A 145 22.56 -15.14 7.73
N THR A 146 22.37 -15.35 9.04
CA THR A 146 21.25 -14.78 9.79
C THR A 146 21.73 -13.72 10.76
N VAL A 147 21.06 -12.56 10.76
CA VAL A 147 21.28 -11.44 11.67
C VAL A 147 20.02 -11.25 12.51
N ARG A 148 20.14 -11.42 13.83
CA ARG A 148 18.94 -11.51 14.68
C ARG A 148 19.07 -10.92 16.08
N ALA A 149 17.92 -10.60 16.66
CA ALA A 149 17.74 -10.57 18.11
C ALA A 149 17.27 -11.95 18.61
N GLY A 150 17.81 -12.42 19.74
CA GLY A 150 17.36 -13.66 20.37
C GLY A 150 15.89 -13.60 20.82
N LEU A 151 15.47 -12.43 21.32
CA LEU A 151 14.12 -12.11 21.76
C LEU A 151 13.60 -10.88 21.00
N PRO A 152 12.46 -10.93 20.30
CA PRO A 152 11.86 -9.74 19.69
C PRO A 152 11.69 -8.59 20.69
N GLY A 153 12.00 -7.37 20.28
CA GLY A 153 11.92 -6.18 21.15
C GLY A 153 13.12 -5.96 22.05
N SER A 154 14.05 -6.91 22.15
CA SER A 154 15.24 -6.76 23.01
C SER A 154 16.37 -5.93 22.39
N VAL A 155 16.38 -5.75 21.06
CA VAL A 155 17.47 -5.10 20.32
C VAL A 155 16.92 -3.97 19.47
N THR A 156 17.49 -2.78 19.65
CA THR A 156 17.23 -1.61 18.80
C THR A 156 18.50 -1.21 18.06
N LEU A 157 18.43 -1.13 16.73
CA LEU A 157 19.48 -0.64 15.85
C LEU A 157 19.10 0.76 15.37
N GLU A 158 19.87 1.77 15.75
CA GLU A 158 19.68 3.16 15.32
C GLU A 158 20.69 3.53 14.24
N PHE A 159 20.21 3.78 13.03
CA PHE A 159 21.03 4.14 11.88
C PHE A 159 21.02 5.66 11.67
N GLY A 160 22.13 6.31 11.99
CA GLY A 160 22.41 7.70 11.60
C GLY A 160 23.10 7.79 10.24
N LEU A 161 22.71 6.93 9.29
CA LEU A 161 23.38 6.69 8.01
C LEU A 161 22.38 6.76 6.84
N PRO A 162 22.82 7.15 5.62
CA PRO A 162 22.00 7.04 4.41
C PRO A 162 21.33 5.68 4.23
N GLY A 163 22.03 4.58 4.51
CA GLY A 163 21.41 3.28 4.61
C GLY A 163 21.94 2.41 5.75
N GLY A 164 21.10 1.49 6.23
CA GLY A 164 21.46 0.46 7.19
C GLY A 164 22.27 -0.65 6.52
N PHE A 165 21.61 -1.74 6.15
CA PHE A 165 22.27 -2.90 5.56
C PHE A 165 22.32 -2.81 4.03
N LEU A 166 23.52 -2.92 3.46
CA LEU A 166 23.71 -3.13 2.02
C LEU A 166 23.89 -4.62 1.77
N VAL A 167 22.85 -5.27 1.23
CA VAL A 167 22.81 -6.72 1.01
C VAL A 167 23.05 -7.02 -0.47
N ALA A 168 24.23 -7.53 -0.78
CA ALA A 168 24.64 -7.85 -2.15
C ALA A 168 24.89 -9.36 -2.38
N SER A 169 24.67 -10.19 -1.36
CA SER A 169 24.97 -11.62 -1.33
C SER A 169 23.72 -12.44 -1.03
N PRO A 170 23.62 -13.70 -1.51
CA PRO A 170 22.37 -14.43 -1.47
C PRO A 170 22.03 -15.00 -0.09
N ASN A 171 20.73 -15.19 0.17
CA ASN A 171 20.18 -15.90 1.34
C ASN A 171 20.55 -15.28 2.70
N TRP A 172 20.60 -13.95 2.78
CA TRP A 172 20.72 -13.25 4.07
C TRP A 172 19.35 -13.09 4.73
N THR A 173 19.27 -13.44 6.01
CA THR A 173 18.05 -13.33 6.83
C THR A 173 18.23 -12.31 7.94
N PHE A 174 17.25 -11.43 8.12
CA PHE A 174 17.19 -10.45 9.20
C PHE A 174 15.91 -10.64 10.00
N GLU A 175 16.02 -10.91 11.30
CA GLU A 175 14.84 -11.24 12.11
C GLU A 175 14.80 -10.69 13.53
N ASN A 176 13.59 -10.38 14.00
CA ASN A 176 13.28 -9.96 15.37
C ASN A 176 13.92 -8.62 15.79
N LEU A 177 14.42 -7.82 14.85
CA LEU A 177 15.13 -6.57 15.12
C LEU A 177 14.16 -5.38 15.18
N HIS A 178 14.44 -4.42 16.07
CA HIS A 178 13.89 -3.07 15.95
C HIS A 178 14.93 -2.20 15.26
N ILE A 179 14.57 -1.59 14.14
CA ILE A 179 15.49 -0.83 13.28
C ILE A 179 14.91 0.55 13.06
N ARG A 180 15.66 1.59 13.39
CA ARG A 180 15.18 2.98 13.35
C ARG A 180 16.15 3.88 12.59
N GLY A 181 15.61 4.70 11.70
CA GLY A 181 16.33 5.81 11.10
C GLY A 181 16.50 6.94 12.12
N ALA A 182 17.74 7.21 12.51
CA ALA A 182 18.11 8.18 13.55
C ALA A 182 18.94 9.35 12.99
N CYS A 183 18.77 9.66 11.70
CA CYS A 183 19.54 10.70 11.03
C CYS A 183 19.09 12.11 11.42
N LYS A 184 20.03 13.06 11.36
CA LYS A 184 19.76 14.48 11.64
C LYS A 184 18.76 15.11 10.67
N THR A 185 18.78 14.68 9.42
CA THR A 185 17.86 15.12 8.36
C THR A 185 17.29 13.89 7.66
N HIS A 186 16.07 14.02 7.13
CA HIS A 186 15.43 12.91 6.42
C HIS A 186 16.15 12.58 5.11
N ASP A 187 16.77 13.55 4.42
CA ASP A 187 17.59 13.31 3.22
C ASP A 187 18.77 12.35 3.47
N GLY A 188 19.18 12.17 4.72
CA GLY A 188 20.24 11.23 5.09
C GLY A 188 19.74 9.90 5.63
N CYS A 189 18.44 9.59 5.55
CA CYS A 189 17.81 8.41 6.16
C CYS A 189 16.99 7.64 5.11
N ASP A 190 17.66 7.10 4.10
CA ASP A 190 16.99 6.51 2.96
C ASP A 190 16.47 5.10 3.25
N HIS A 191 17.34 4.16 3.60
CA HIS A 191 17.00 2.73 3.58
C HIS A 191 17.42 2.00 4.87
N ALA A 192 16.56 1.14 5.41
CA ALA A 192 17.01 0.17 6.42
C ALA A 192 17.74 -0.99 5.73
N PHE A 193 17.21 -1.44 4.60
CA PHE A 193 17.74 -2.48 3.75
C PHE A 193 17.83 -2.00 2.32
N HIS A 194 19.04 -2.01 1.77
CA HIS A 194 19.30 -1.83 0.34
C HIS A 194 19.76 -3.17 -0.24
N VAL A 195 18.83 -3.91 -0.85
CA VAL A 195 19.09 -5.23 -1.42
C VAL A 195 19.38 -5.07 -2.91
N ILE A 196 20.59 -5.43 -3.33
CA ILE A 196 21.06 -5.14 -4.69
C ILE A 196 21.65 -6.35 -5.38
N GLY A 197 21.61 -6.33 -6.72
CA GLY A 197 22.44 -7.21 -7.54
C GLY A 197 22.25 -8.70 -7.22
N ARG A 198 23.24 -9.33 -6.58
CA ARG A 198 23.24 -10.77 -6.26
C ARG A 198 22.59 -11.11 -4.91
N GLY A 199 21.93 -10.15 -4.25
CA GLY A 199 21.18 -10.33 -3.01
C GLY A 199 19.90 -11.17 -3.12
N ALA A 200 19.90 -12.25 -3.91
CA ALA A 200 18.75 -13.12 -4.12
C ALA A 200 18.41 -13.93 -2.86
N GLY A 201 17.14 -14.30 -2.67
CA GLY A 201 16.72 -15.08 -1.50
C GLY A 201 16.81 -14.33 -0.17
N PHE A 202 16.85 -13.00 -0.20
CA PHE A 202 16.81 -12.15 1.01
C PHE A 202 15.55 -12.45 1.83
N VAL A 203 15.67 -12.46 3.16
CA VAL A 203 14.54 -12.59 4.08
C VAL A 203 14.59 -11.47 5.13
N ALA A 204 13.51 -10.70 5.24
CA ALA A 204 13.24 -9.87 6.41
C ALA A 204 11.98 -10.39 7.11
N ARG A 205 12.13 -10.83 8.36
CA ARG A 205 11.06 -11.47 9.11
C ARG A 205 10.89 -10.87 10.49
N ASN A 206 9.67 -10.52 10.88
CA ASN A 206 9.37 -10.15 12.27
C ASN A 206 10.18 -8.94 12.80
N ASN A 207 10.51 -7.98 11.93
CA ASN A 207 11.22 -6.77 12.31
C ASN A 207 10.25 -5.60 12.48
N THR A 208 10.58 -4.70 13.40
CA THR A 208 9.95 -3.37 13.47
C THR A 208 10.90 -2.37 12.81
N VAL A 209 10.49 -1.73 11.72
CA VAL A 209 11.33 -0.81 10.96
C VAL A 209 10.68 0.58 10.90
N THR A 210 11.36 1.59 11.44
CA THR A 210 10.80 2.94 11.58
C THR A 210 11.69 4.06 11.07
N ASP A 211 11.06 5.15 10.64
CA ASP A 211 11.71 6.45 10.38
C ASP A 211 12.75 6.47 9.22
N PHE A 212 12.50 5.70 8.16
CA PHE A 212 13.24 5.75 6.88
C PHE A 212 12.39 6.32 5.74
N ASN A 213 13.03 6.89 4.72
CA ASN A 213 12.32 7.35 3.52
C ASN A 213 11.73 6.17 2.76
N THR A 214 12.55 5.15 2.48
CA THR A 214 12.17 3.90 1.81
C THR A 214 12.87 2.73 2.53
N PRO A 215 12.31 2.21 3.63
CA PRO A 215 12.93 1.19 4.49
C PRO A 215 13.48 -0.01 3.71
N PHE A 216 12.72 -0.53 2.74
CA PHE A 216 13.15 -1.61 1.86
C PHE A 216 13.32 -1.09 0.43
N LYS A 217 14.57 -0.96 0.00
CA LYS A 217 14.94 -0.63 -1.38
C LYS A 217 15.56 -1.85 -2.04
N ILE A 218 14.91 -2.37 -3.07
CA ILE A 218 15.37 -3.53 -3.80
C ILE A 218 15.61 -3.14 -5.27
N GLY A 219 16.78 -3.49 -5.81
CA GLY A 219 17.16 -3.06 -7.15
C GLY A 219 18.17 -3.98 -7.84
N GLY A 220 18.12 -4.04 -9.17
CA GLY A 220 19.19 -4.63 -9.95
C GLY A 220 20.51 -3.85 -9.83
N ASN A 221 21.63 -4.53 -10.01
CA ASN A 221 22.94 -3.91 -10.20
C ASN A 221 23.61 -4.52 -11.43
N GLY A 222 23.79 -3.72 -12.49
CA GLY A 222 24.16 -4.22 -13.80
C GLY A 222 23.13 -5.23 -14.32
N ASN A 223 23.58 -6.46 -14.63
CA ASN A 223 22.73 -7.56 -15.10
C ASN A 223 22.33 -8.54 -13.99
N ALA A 224 22.65 -8.24 -12.72
CA ALA A 224 22.26 -9.06 -11.57
C ALA A 224 21.01 -8.49 -10.90
N TYR A 225 20.08 -9.36 -10.52
CA TYR A 225 18.82 -9.00 -9.88
C TYR A 225 18.60 -9.83 -8.61
N PRO A 226 18.21 -9.18 -7.49
CA PRO A 226 17.99 -9.87 -6.22
C PRO A 226 16.62 -10.55 -6.24
N ASP A 227 16.46 -11.63 -6.99
CA ASP A 227 15.18 -12.35 -7.14
C ASP A 227 14.87 -13.24 -5.92
N ASN A 228 13.60 -13.65 -5.79
CA ASN A 228 13.11 -14.65 -4.82
C ASN A 228 13.21 -14.24 -3.34
N GLY A 229 13.08 -12.95 -3.03
CA GLY A 229 13.11 -12.47 -1.64
C GLY A 229 11.77 -12.58 -0.90
N VAL A 230 11.81 -12.51 0.43
CA VAL A 230 10.66 -12.55 1.33
C VAL A 230 10.71 -11.39 2.32
N ILE A 231 9.61 -10.63 2.41
CA ILE A 231 9.40 -9.64 3.47
C ILE A 231 8.12 -10.06 4.19
N GLU A 232 8.25 -10.59 5.41
CA GLU A 232 7.11 -11.14 6.13
C GLU A 232 7.01 -10.77 7.61
N ASN A 233 5.78 -10.58 8.09
CA ASN A 233 5.50 -10.27 9.49
C ASN A 233 6.29 -9.04 10.01
N ASN A 234 6.63 -8.06 9.16
CA ASN A 234 7.31 -6.85 9.61
C ASN A 234 6.30 -5.74 9.92
N THR A 235 6.59 -4.93 10.94
CA THR A 235 5.89 -3.66 11.18
C THR A 235 6.72 -2.51 10.63
N ILE A 236 6.19 -1.76 9.67
CA ILE A 236 6.93 -0.72 8.94
C ILE A 236 6.17 0.60 9.05
N SER A 237 6.78 1.64 9.62
CA SER A 237 6.10 2.94 9.76
C SER A 237 7.00 4.15 9.88
N ASN A 238 6.46 5.36 9.72
CA ASN A 238 7.15 6.58 10.17
C ASN A 238 6.38 7.29 11.26
N THR A 239 7.11 7.89 12.19
CA THR A 239 6.52 8.69 13.28
C THR A 239 6.12 10.09 12.83
N ARG A 240 6.66 10.56 11.71
CA ARG A 240 6.48 11.91 11.15
C ARG A 240 6.54 11.86 9.61
N PRO A 241 6.01 12.88 8.92
CA PRO A 241 6.20 12.99 7.48
C PRO A 241 7.67 13.09 7.11
N ARG A 242 8.06 12.40 6.04
CA ARG A 242 9.42 12.45 5.50
C ARG A 242 9.61 13.76 4.74
N ASP A 243 10.30 14.68 5.40
CA ASP A 243 10.74 15.97 4.89
C ASP A 243 11.91 15.84 3.89
N THR A 244 11.65 15.22 2.74
CA THR A 244 12.61 15.00 1.65
C THR A 244 11.95 15.06 0.27
N ALA A 245 12.70 15.49 -0.75
CA ALA A 245 12.29 15.39 -2.14
C ALA A 245 12.50 13.98 -2.72
N ALA A 246 13.31 13.13 -2.06
CA ALA A 246 13.57 11.75 -2.46
C ALA A 246 12.30 10.87 -2.45
N ALA A 247 12.41 9.66 -2.98
CA ALA A 247 11.31 8.70 -2.95
C ALA A 247 10.97 8.30 -1.51
N VAL A 248 9.67 8.21 -1.22
CA VAL A 248 9.17 7.80 0.09
C VAL A 248 8.15 6.68 -0.07
N GLY A 249 8.29 5.64 0.72
CA GLY A 249 7.39 4.49 0.76
C GLY A 249 7.83 3.44 1.77
N ALA A 250 7.14 2.31 1.89
CA ALA A 250 7.58 1.24 2.80
C ALA A 250 8.46 0.21 2.08
N VAL A 251 8.06 -0.23 0.88
CA VAL A 251 8.80 -1.17 0.04
C VAL A 251 8.82 -0.69 -1.42
N ASP A 252 10.02 -0.46 -1.97
CA ASP A 252 10.24 -0.18 -3.39
C ASP A 252 11.06 -1.32 -4.02
N LEU A 253 10.35 -2.19 -4.74
CA LEU A 253 10.89 -3.34 -5.46
C LEU A 253 11.06 -3.01 -6.94
N ALA A 254 12.30 -2.75 -7.37
CA ALA A 254 12.61 -2.42 -8.76
C ALA A 254 13.40 -3.54 -9.46
N ALA A 255 12.92 -3.98 -10.63
CA ALA A 255 13.56 -4.94 -11.54
C ALA A 255 13.76 -6.39 -11.03
N ALA A 256 13.35 -6.68 -9.79
CA ALA A 256 13.42 -8.00 -9.20
C ALA A 256 12.09 -8.78 -9.32
N SER A 257 12.20 -10.11 -9.28
CA SER A 257 11.11 -11.05 -9.57
C SER A 257 10.91 -12.07 -8.46
N ASN A 258 9.72 -12.66 -8.41
CA ASN A 258 9.30 -13.73 -7.49
C ASN A 258 9.43 -13.38 -6.01
N TRP A 259 9.27 -12.09 -5.66
CA TRP A 259 9.23 -11.68 -4.27
C TRP A 259 7.88 -12.02 -3.64
N THR A 260 7.90 -12.37 -2.36
CA THR A 260 6.70 -12.52 -1.53
C THR A 260 6.73 -11.50 -0.41
N ILE A 261 5.80 -10.55 -0.45
CA ILE A 261 5.62 -9.51 0.56
C ILE A 261 4.32 -9.84 1.29
N ARG A 262 4.42 -10.37 2.51
CA ARG A 262 3.26 -10.95 3.18
C ARG A 262 3.09 -10.68 4.66
N ALA A 263 1.86 -10.59 5.14
CA ALA A 263 1.57 -10.48 6.57
C ALA A 263 2.30 -9.30 7.26
N ASN A 264 2.66 -8.26 6.52
CA ASN A 264 3.28 -7.06 7.10
C ASN A 264 2.20 -6.07 7.55
N LEU A 265 2.51 -5.28 8.58
CA LEU A 265 1.76 -4.09 8.97
C LEU A 265 2.52 -2.86 8.50
N VAL A 266 1.97 -2.12 7.55
CA VAL A 266 2.57 -0.89 6.99
C VAL A 266 1.70 0.29 7.39
N SER A 267 2.29 1.34 7.96
CA SER A 267 1.54 2.58 8.21
C SER A 267 2.36 3.86 8.04
N ASP A 268 1.69 4.98 7.83
CA ASP A 268 2.27 6.32 7.96
C ASP A 268 3.53 6.55 7.11
N PHE A 269 3.41 6.53 5.78
CA PHE A 269 4.53 6.75 4.84
C PHE A 269 4.44 8.09 4.09
N ALA A 270 3.94 9.14 4.75
CA ALA A 270 3.75 10.45 4.12
C ALA A 270 5.06 11.14 3.71
N LYS A 271 5.10 11.68 2.48
CA LYS A 271 6.14 12.59 1.96
C LYS A 271 5.71 14.05 2.08
N ALA A 272 6.57 14.93 2.56
CA ALA A 272 6.24 16.35 2.78
C ALA A 272 6.74 17.31 1.68
N LYS A 273 7.79 16.93 0.93
CA LYS A 273 8.45 17.73 -0.12
C LYS A 273 8.31 17.07 -1.50
N GLY A 274 8.85 17.73 -2.53
CA GLY A 274 8.80 17.24 -3.92
C GLY A 274 7.36 17.15 -4.44
N ASP A 275 7.07 16.05 -5.12
CA ASP A 275 5.72 15.70 -5.61
C ASP A 275 4.73 15.31 -4.50
N ARG A 276 5.21 15.09 -3.26
CA ARG A 276 4.44 14.59 -2.12
C ARG A 276 3.70 13.27 -2.39
N ALA A 277 4.17 12.51 -3.37
CA ALA A 277 3.65 11.18 -3.68
C ALA A 277 4.45 10.13 -2.90
N SER A 278 3.75 9.09 -2.44
CA SER A 278 4.35 8.00 -1.67
C SER A 278 3.54 6.72 -1.80
N PHE A 279 4.21 5.58 -1.67
CA PHE A 279 3.64 4.25 -1.89
C PHE A 279 3.86 3.35 -0.68
N GLY A 280 2.85 2.61 -0.24
CA GLY A 280 3.04 1.60 0.80
C GLY A 280 3.97 0.50 0.31
N VAL A 281 3.48 -0.32 -0.63
CA VAL A 281 4.26 -1.39 -1.27
C VAL A 281 4.18 -1.24 -2.78
N GLN A 282 5.34 -1.19 -3.45
CA GLN A 282 5.42 -1.05 -4.89
C GLN A 282 6.39 -2.07 -5.51
N ALA A 283 5.95 -2.74 -6.58
CA ALA A 283 6.82 -3.51 -7.46
C ALA A 283 6.77 -2.98 -8.90
N ARG A 284 7.94 -2.74 -9.51
CA ARG A 284 8.06 -2.05 -10.81
C ARG A 284 9.36 -2.42 -11.53
N GLY A 285 9.60 -1.79 -12.68
CA GLY A 285 10.88 -1.85 -13.38
C GLY A 285 11.13 -3.16 -14.13
N GLY A 286 10.09 -3.81 -14.66
CA GLY A 286 10.19 -5.02 -15.47
C GLY A 286 10.34 -6.32 -14.66
N GLY A 287 9.97 -6.29 -13.38
CA GLY A 287 9.90 -7.48 -12.53
C GLY A 287 8.76 -8.42 -12.93
N LYS A 288 8.81 -9.67 -12.44
CA LYS A 288 7.80 -10.69 -12.73
C LYS A 288 7.38 -11.48 -11.51
N GLY A 289 6.15 -11.95 -11.46
CA GLY A 289 5.71 -12.96 -10.48
C GLY A 289 5.76 -12.51 -9.02
N ASN A 290 5.81 -11.20 -8.75
CA ASN A 290 5.83 -10.69 -7.38
C ASN A 290 4.45 -10.80 -6.74
N ARG A 291 4.41 -11.20 -5.47
CA ARG A 291 3.20 -11.44 -4.68
C ARG A 291 3.14 -10.48 -3.50
N ILE A 292 2.02 -9.77 -3.37
CA ILE A 292 1.69 -8.91 -2.25
C ILE A 292 0.46 -9.53 -1.58
N GLU A 293 0.63 -10.26 -0.50
CA GLU A 293 -0.44 -11.08 0.07
C GLU A 293 -0.64 -10.87 1.58
N ARG A 294 -1.88 -10.80 2.05
CA ARG A 294 -2.18 -10.76 3.50
C ARG A 294 -1.53 -9.61 4.27
N ASN A 295 -1.24 -8.47 3.64
CA ASN A 295 -0.71 -7.30 4.33
C ASN A 295 -1.84 -6.42 4.88
N VAL A 296 -1.56 -5.72 5.97
CA VAL A 296 -2.37 -4.60 6.44
C VAL A 296 -1.62 -3.31 6.13
N VAL A 297 -2.19 -2.47 5.26
CA VAL A 297 -1.61 -1.19 4.84
C VAL A 297 -2.52 -0.05 5.23
N ILE A 298 -2.11 0.72 6.24
CA ILE A 298 -2.82 1.90 6.74
C ILE A 298 -2.06 3.15 6.32
N CYS A 299 -2.41 3.70 5.16
CA CYS A 299 -1.66 4.79 4.52
C CYS A 299 -1.44 6.00 5.46
N GLU A 300 -2.50 6.41 6.17
CA GLU A 300 -2.51 7.58 7.03
C GLU A 300 -3.22 7.29 8.36
N ASN A 301 -2.50 6.64 9.28
CA ASN A 301 -3.01 6.37 10.62
C ASN A 301 -2.87 7.63 11.50
N ARG A 302 -1.64 8.10 11.68
CA ARG A 302 -1.29 9.30 12.47
C ARG A 302 -1.04 10.51 11.59
N LEU A 303 -0.76 10.29 10.29
CA LEU A 303 -0.30 11.33 9.35
C LEU A 303 -1.41 11.86 8.41
N ARG A 304 -2.67 11.73 8.81
CA ARG A 304 -3.86 12.04 8.01
C ARG A 304 -4.02 13.50 7.57
N SER A 305 -3.49 14.43 8.36
CA SER A 305 -3.56 15.87 8.08
C SER A 305 -2.50 16.37 7.09
N VAL A 306 -1.56 15.51 6.70
CA VAL A 306 -0.45 15.88 5.82
C VAL A 306 -0.98 15.89 4.39
N PRO A 307 -0.75 16.91 3.55
CA PRO A 307 -1.17 16.91 2.15
C PRO A 307 -0.27 15.98 1.31
N GLY A 308 -0.80 15.39 0.23
CA GLY A 308 -0.04 14.51 -0.67
C GLY A 308 -0.82 13.29 -1.13
N GLN A 309 -0.24 12.54 -2.06
CA GLN A 309 -0.81 11.30 -2.60
C GLN A 309 -0.18 10.09 -1.91
N ARG A 310 -1.02 9.23 -1.32
CA ARG A 310 -0.60 7.98 -0.69
C ARG A 310 -1.35 6.86 -1.36
N THR A 311 -0.63 6.12 -2.18
CA THR A 311 -1.14 4.88 -2.77
C THR A 311 -0.77 3.72 -1.85
N GLY A 312 -1.73 2.83 -1.58
CA GLY A 312 -1.49 1.67 -0.72
C GLY A 312 -0.54 0.65 -1.35
N LEU A 313 -1.02 -0.05 -2.37
CA LEU A 313 -0.31 -1.10 -3.09
C LEU A 313 -0.19 -0.75 -4.57
N SER A 314 0.94 -1.07 -5.19
CA SER A 314 1.17 -0.71 -6.60
C SER A 314 1.98 -1.74 -7.37
N PHE A 315 1.52 -2.03 -8.59
CA PHE A 315 2.35 -2.62 -9.63
C PHE A 315 2.60 -1.58 -10.72
N GLY A 316 3.88 -1.27 -10.93
CA GLY A 316 4.32 -0.10 -11.67
C GLY A 316 4.08 1.21 -10.91
N GLY A 317 4.19 2.33 -11.63
CA GLY A 317 4.11 3.67 -11.03
C GLY A 317 5.46 4.38 -10.94
N ALA A 318 5.44 5.61 -10.43
CA ALA A 318 6.61 6.43 -10.09
C ALA A 318 7.63 6.73 -11.21
N GLY A 319 7.37 6.36 -12.47
CA GLY A 319 8.17 6.76 -13.64
C GLY A 319 9.52 6.06 -13.74
N SER A 320 9.54 4.72 -13.85
CA SER A 320 10.79 3.99 -14.04
C SER A 320 11.49 4.41 -15.33
N ILE A 321 12.81 4.62 -15.26
CA ILE A 321 13.64 4.87 -16.43
C ILE A 321 14.24 3.56 -16.95
N ALA A 322 14.28 3.42 -18.28
CA ALA A 322 14.71 2.19 -18.96
C ALA A 322 16.04 1.63 -18.42
N ALA A 323 17.01 2.50 -18.12
CA ALA A 323 18.32 2.09 -17.60
C ALA A 323 18.28 1.34 -16.26
N HIS A 324 17.23 1.50 -15.45
CA HIS A 324 17.06 0.85 -14.16
C HIS A 324 16.10 -0.35 -14.20
N CYS A 325 15.48 -0.59 -15.35
CA CYS A 325 14.56 -1.70 -15.52
C CYS A 325 15.29 -3.00 -15.89
N ARG A 326 14.67 -4.13 -15.56
CA ARG A 326 15.14 -5.46 -15.92
C ARG A 326 15.29 -5.55 -17.44
N GLY A 327 16.46 -5.98 -17.90
CA GLY A 327 16.76 -6.04 -19.34
C GLY A 327 16.61 -4.71 -20.07
N LYS A 328 16.74 -3.58 -19.35
CA LYS A 328 16.61 -2.20 -19.86
C LYS A 328 15.26 -1.86 -20.50
N ARG A 329 14.18 -2.55 -20.10
CA ARG A 329 12.83 -2.34 -20.60
C ARG A 329 11.83 -2.27 -19.43
N CYS A 330 11.05 -1.21 -19.37
CA CYS A 330 10.03 -0.98 -18.33
C CYS A 330 8.60 -1.27 -18.84
N VAL A 331 8.47 -2.08 -19.89
CA VAL A 331 7.18 -2.40 -20.50
C VAL A 331 7.05 -3.92 -20.63
N PRO A 332 6.17 -4.56 -19.84
CA PRO A 332 5.41 -3.96 -18.73
C PRO A 332 6.34 -3.55 -17.56
N GLU A 333 5.84 -2.69 -16.66
CA GLU A 333 6.52 -2.35 -15.40
C GLU A 333 6.52 -3.56 -14.45
N GLN A 334 5.53 -4.42 -14.55
CA GLN A 334 5.38 -5.64 -13.78
C GLN A 334 4.55 -6.67 -14.59
N ASP A 335 4.91 -7.95 -14.52
CA ASP A 335 4.25 -9.03 -15.27
C ASP A 335 3.85 -10.19 -14.33
N GLY A 336 2.63 -10.71 -14.44
CA GLY A 336 2.18 -11.87 -13.68
C GLY A 336 2.13 -11.66 -12.17
N GLY A 337 1.87 -10.42 -11.72
CA GLY A 337 1.84 -10.09 -10.29
C GLY A 337 0.54 -10.53 -9.60
N VAL A 338 0.60 -10.81 -8.30
CA VAL A 338 -0.57 -11.18 -7.48
C VAL A 338 -0.72 -10.21 -6.31
N ILE A 339 -1.93 -9.67 -6.12
CA ILE A 339 -2.33 -8.90 -4.95
C ILE A 339 -3.53 -9.61 -4.30
N ASP A 340 -3.31 -10.33 -3.20
CA ASP A 340 -4.34 -11.19 -2.60
C ASP A 340 -4.55 -10.97 -1.09
N SER A 341 -5.82 -10.94 -0.66
CA SER A 341 -6.18 -10.97 0.76
C SER A 341 -5.56 -9.84 1.60
N ASN A 342 -5.29 -8.66 1.02
CA ASN A 342 -4.76 -7.50 1.76
C ASN A 342 -5.89 -6.62 2.30
N LEU A 343 -5.68 -6.05 3.49
CA LEU A 343 -6.46 -4.93 4.00
C LEU A 343 -5.71 -3.63 3.71
N VAL A 344 -6.32 -2.74 2.93
CA VAL A 344 -5.75 -1.42 2.63
C VAL A 344 -6.71 -0.34 3.09
N ALA A 345 -6.25 0.57 3.95
CA ALA A 345 -7.13 1.59 4.49
C ALA A 345 -6.50 2.98 4.60
N SER A 346 -7.38 3.99 4.63
CA SER A 346 -7.07 5.39 4.91
C SER A 346 -6.02 5.99 3.97
N CYS A 347 -6.13 5.69 2.67
CA CYS A 347 -5.23 6.19 1.63
C CYS A 347 -5.80 7.47 1.02
N SER A 348 -5.00 8.53 0.92
CA SER A 348 -5.45 9.76 0.24
C SER A 348 -5.63 9.57 -1.27
N ASP A 349 -5.07 8.48 -1.81
CA ASP A 349 -5.21 8.09 -3.21
C ASP A 349 -5.73 6.65 -3.35
N GLU A 350 -5.39 5.93 -4.43
CA GLU A 350 -5.83 4.55 -4.63
C GLU A 350 -5.34 3.61 -3.53
N GLY A 351 -6.21 2.66 -3.16
CA GLY A 351 -5.79 1.52 -2.36
C GLY A 351 -4.88 0.59 -3.17
N ILE A 352 -5.23 0.35 -4.45
CA ILE A 352 -4.45 -0.47 -5.39
C ILE A 352 -4.31 0.26 -6.72
N TYR A 353 -3.08 0.39 -7.21
CA TYR A 353 -2.76 1.02 -8.49
C TYR A 353 -1.97 0.09 -9.43
N LEU A 354 -2.45 -0.06 -10.66
CA LEU A 354 -1.83 -0.84 -11.72
C LEU A 354 -1.42 0.09 -12.86
N ASN A 355 -0.12 0.19 -13.13
CA ASN A 355 0.43 1.12 -14.12
C ASN A 355 1.42 0.38 -15.02
N ARG A 356 0.97 0.05 -16.24
CA ARG A 356 1.65 -0.89 -17.14
C ARG A 356 1.92 -2.24 -16.48
N ALA A 357 0.94 -2.78 -15.75
CA ALA A 357 1.04 -4.05 -15.05
C ALA A 357 0.28 -5.16 -15.82
N ALA A 358 1.02 -6.06 -16.45
CA ALA A 358 0.45 -7.11 -17.29
C ALA A 358 0.08 -8.36 -16.48
N ALA A 359 -0.94 -9.08 -16.96
CA ALA A 359 -1.36 -10.38 -16.43
C ALA A 359 -1.49 -10.41 -14.89
N THR A 360 -2.04 -9.35 -14.30
CA THR A 360 -2.16 -9.20 -12.85
C THR A 360 -3.41 -9.92 -12.33
N THR A 361 -3.32 -10.52 -11.15
CA THR A 361 -4.48 -11.06 -10.42
C THR A 361 -4.67 -10.27 -9.13
N VAL A 362 -5.86 -9.71 -8.92
CA VAL A 362 -6.22 -8.93 -7.72
C VAL A 362 -7.45 -9.54 -7.06
N THR A 363 -7.26 -10.20 -5.93
CA THR A 363 -8.29 -11.05 -5.34
C THR A 363 -8.48 -10.85 -3.87
N HIS A 364 -9.73 -10.88 -3.42
CA HIS A 364 -10.07 -10.87 -2.00
C HIS A 364 -9.44 -9.73 -1.19
N ASN A 365 -9.19 -8.55 -1.76
CA ASN A 365 -8.69 -7.43 -0.97
C ASN A 365 -9.86 -6.65 -0.37
N THR A 366 -9.66 -6.08 0.82
CA THR A 366 -10.61 -5.14 1.45
C THR A 366 -9.98 -3.75 1.44
N LEU A 367 -10.58 -2.82 0.70
CA LEU A 367 -10.13 -1.43 0.57
C LEU A 367 -11.13 -0.51 1.26
N LEU A 368 -10.70 0.23 2.28
CA LEU A 368 -11.56 1.09 3.09
C LEU A 368 -11.01 2.52 3.14
N ASP A 369 -11.85 3.53 2.94
CA ASP A 369 -11.40 4.93 2.96
C ASP A 369 -10.24 5.18 1.98
N THR A 370 -10.41 4.75 0.72
CA THR A 370 -9.45 4.92 -0.39
C THR A 370 -10.15 5.47 -1.63
N ALA A 371 -9.41 5.83 -2.68
CA ALA A 371 -10.00 6.13 -3.99
C ALA A 371 -10.45 4.87 -4.78
N GLY A 372 -10.36 3.67 -4.18
CA GLY A 372 -10.62 2.39 -4.83
C GLY A 372 -9.40 1.82 -5.57
N MET A 373 -9.64 1.21 -6.73
CA MET A 373 -8.62 0.57 -7.57
C MET A 373 -8.55 1.24 -8.93
N LYS A 374 -7.34 1.43 -9.45
CA LYS A 374 -7.14 2.03 -10.78
C LYS A 374 -6.11 1.28 -11.58
N ALA A 375 -6.46 0.96 -12.83
CA ALA A 375 -5.51 0.48 -13.83
C ALA A 375 -5.35 1.51 -14.95
N ARG A 376 -4.11 1.73 -15.39
CA ARG A 376 -3.76 2.69 -16.44
C ARG A 376 -2.85 2.09 -17.50
N TRP A 377 -3.05 2.56 -18.73
CA TRP A 377 -2.29 2.24 -19.94
C TRP A 377 -2.62 0.87 -20.56
N PRO A 378 -2.43 0.71 -21.88
CA PRO A 378 -2.80 -0.51 -22.60
C PRO A 378 -2.05 -1.76 -22.14
N GLU A 379 -0.87 -1.60 -21.54
CA GLU A 379 -0.09 -2.72 -21.01
C GLU A 379 -0.63 -3.23 -19.66
N SER A 380 -1.55 -2.49 -19.04
CA SER A 380 -2.23 -2.96 -17.84
C SER A 380 -3.37 -3.90 -18.19
N GLY A 381 -3.23 -5.15 -17.74
CA GLY A 381 -4.23 -6.20 -17.87
C GLY A 381 -4.40 -6.93 -16.55
N ALA A 382 -5.62 -7.00 -16.01
CA ALA A 382 -5.86 -7.68 -14.74
C ALA A 382 -7.19 -8.44 -14.65
N GLU A 383 -7.17 -9.53 -13.88
CA GLU A 383 -8.35 -10.21 -13.39
C GLU A 383 -8.62 -9.77 -11.95
N ILE A 384 -9.82 -9.25 -11.69
CA ILE A 384 -10.17 -8.64 -10.40
C ILE A 384 -11.48 -9.26 -9.90
N HIS A 385 -11.43 -10.02 -8.80
CA HIS A 385 -12.60 -10.71 -8.25
C HIS A 385 -12.53 -10.93 -6.74
N GLY A 386 -13.68 -11.07 -6.11
CA GLY A 386 -13.85 -11.34 -4.68
C GLY A 386 -13.47 -10.16 -3.77
N ASN A 387 -13.24 -8.96 -4.29
CA ASN A 387 -12.78 -7.82 -3.50
C ASN A 387 -13.95 -7.06 -2.84
N ILE A 388 -13.66 -6.39 -1.72
CA ILE A 388 -14.52 -5.38 -1.09
C ILE A 388 -13.84 -4.03 -1.27
N VAL A 389 -14.50 -3.08 -1.91
CA VAL A 389 -13.93 -1.78 -2.29
C VAL A 389 -14.85 -0.64 -1.90
N ASP A 390 -14.48 0.09 -0.86
CA ASP A 390 -15.04 1.40 -0.55
C ASP A 390 -14.41 2.44 -1.48
N GLY A 391 -14.94 2.47 -2.71
CA GLY A 391 -14.39 3.17 -3.86
C GLY A 391 -14.80 2.45 -5.14
N ARG A 392 -14.26 2.88 -6.28
CA ARG A 392 -14.56 2.30 -7.59
C ARG A 392 -13.36 1.55 -8.15
N ILE A 393 -13.61 0.49 -8.91
CA ILE A 393 -12.61 -0.17 -9.76
C ILE A 393 -12.68 0.45 -11.15
N VAL A 394 -11.55 0.94 -11.67
CA VAL A 394 -11.52 1.76 -12.88
C VAL A 394 -10.38 1.39 -13.81
N ALA A 395 -10.72 1.11 -15.07
CA ALA A 395 -9.79 1.09 -16.20
C ALA A 395 -9.67 2.47 -16.86
N ARG A 396 -8.44 2.90 -17.16
CA ARG A 396 -8.14 4.18 -17.82
C ARG A 396 -7.07 4.05 -18.88
N ASP A 397 -7.06 4.99 -19.81
CA ASP A 397 -6.00 5.16 -20.81
C ASP A 397 -5.69 3.88 -21.60
N GLY A 398 -6.73 3.09 -21.90
CA GLY A 398 -6.61 1.84 -22.66
C GLY A 398 -6.33 0.57 -21.84
N ALA A 399 -6.25 0.65 -20.50
CA ALA A 399 -6.15 -0.54 -19.65
C ALA A 399 -7.34 -1.50 -19.85
N ALA A 400 -7.09 -2.80 -19.70
CA ALA A 400 -8.10 -3.84 -19.82
C ALA A 400 -8.28 -4.58 -18.50
N LEU A 401 -9.51 -4.59 -17.97
CA LEU A 401 -9.84 -5.29 -16.74
C LEU A 401 -10.96 -6.30 -16.98
N ARG A 402 -10.78 -7.51 -16.46
CA ARG A 402 -11.83 -8.51 -16.33
C ARG A 402 -12.31 -8.45 -14.88
N GLU A 403 -13.43 -7.75 -14.70
CA GLU A 403 -14.04 -7.51 -13.40
C GLU A 403 -15.36 -8.28 -13.34
N ASP A 404 -15.39 -9.33 -12.56
CA ASP A 404 -16.58 -10.07 -12.18
C ASP A 404 -16.52 -10.30 -10.67
N ASP A 405 -17.70 -10.30 -10.03
CA ASP A 405 -17.80 -10.76 -8.64
C ASP A 405 -17.02 -9.92 -7.61
N ASN A 406 -17.24 -8.59 -7.57
CA ASN A 406 -16.69 -7.69 -6.54
C ASN A 406 -17.81 -6.89 -5.86
N LEU A 407 -17.57 -6.45 -4.61
CA LEU A 407 -18.42 -5.50 -3.90
C LEU A 407 -17.77 -4.13 -3.87
N ASP A 408 -18.09 -3.26 -4.83
CA ASP A 408 -17.56 -1.90 -4.91
C ASP A 408 -18.65 -0.82 -4.68
N THR A 409 -18.22 0.42 -4.44
CA THR A 409 -19.13 1.55 -4.26
C THR A 409 -19.07 2.46 -5.49
N GLY A 410 -20.18 2.51 -6.24
CA GLY A 410 -20.33 3.41 -7.40
C GLY A 410 -20.10 4.89 -7.06
N VAL A 411 -19.57 5.64 -8.02
CA VAL A 411 -19.04 7.00 -7.77
C VAL A 411 -20.13 7.97 -7.33
N THR A 412 -21.34 7.86 -7.88
CA THR A 412 -22.48 8.71 -7.51
C THR A 412 -22.80 8.60 -6.01
N ARG A 413 -22.69 7.41 -5.42
CA ARG A 413 -22.94 7.21 -3.99
C ARG A 413 -21.87 7.88 -3.14
N LEU A 414 -20.61 7.86 -3.58
CA LEU A 414 -19.51 8.55 -2.91
C LEU A 414 -19.74 10.07 -2.90
N PHE A 415 -20.26 10.64 -3.98
CA PHE A 415 -20.61 12.07 -4.04
C PHE A 415 -21.78 12.46 -3.14
N THR A 416 -22.56 11.49 -2.65
CA THR A 416 -23.60 11.73 -1.62
C THR A 416 -23.14 11.40 -0.20
N GLY A 417 -21.86 11.03 -0.01
CA GLY A 417 -21.30 10.57 1.27
C GLY A 417 -21.77 9.18 1.70
N ALA A 418 -22.32 8.38 0.78
CA ALA A 418 -22.82 7.05 1.06
C ALA A 418 -21.73 5.98 0.83
N HIS A 419 -21.45 5.20 1.86
CA HIS A 419 -20.40 4.19 1.89
C HIS A 419 -20.93 2.81 2.35
N PRO A 420 -21.78 2.14 1.55
CA PRO A 420 -22.45 0.90 1.96
C PRO A 420 -21.47 -0.24 2.31
N VAL A 421 -20.29 -0.26 1.70
CA VAL A 421 -19.23 -1.22 2.04
C VAL A 421 -18.75 -1.05 3.49
N ARG A 422 -18.66 0.20 3.99
CA ARG A 422 -18.28 0.46 5.39
C ARG A 422 -19.33 -0.07 6.37
N ASP A 423 -20.60 -0.11 5.96
CA ASP A 423 -21.72 -0.57 6.78
C ASP A 423 -21.78 -2.09 6.98
N LEU A 424 -21.01 -2.85 6.18
CA LEU A 424 -20.83 -4.30 6.39
C LEU A 424 -20.15 -4.60 7.73
N PHE A 425 -19.43 -3.63 8.29
CA PHE A 425 -18.62 -3.79 9.49
C PHE A 425 -19.25 -3.12 10.72
N SER A 426 -18.86 -3.62 11.89
CA SER A 426 -19.31 -3.11 13.19
C SER A 426 -18.91 -1.65 13.39
N ALA A 427 -17.63 -1.31 13.19
CA ALA A 427 -17.16 0.08 13.16
C ALA A 427 -15.88 0.23 12.31
N SER A 428 -16.04 0.38 10.99
CA SER A 428 -14.92 0.42 10.04
C SER A 428 -13.92 1.56 10.28
N ALA A 429 -14.39 2.72 10.75
CA ALA A 429 -13.53 3.86 11.08
C ALA A 429 -12.62 3.63 12.30
N GLY A 430 -12.89 2.61 13.11
CA GLY A 430 -11.99 2.17 14.20
C GLY A 430 -11.20 0.91 13.86
N LEU A 431 -11.28 0.42 12.62
CA LEU A 431 -10.85 -0.94 12.22
C LEU A 431 -11.48 -2.06 13.06
N ASP A 432 -12.67 -1.85 13.63
CA ASP A 432 -13.50 -2.94 14.11
C ASP A 432 -14.24 -3.55 12.92
N LEU A 433 -13.54 -4.43 12.21
CA LEU A 433 -14.00 -5.04 10.96
C LEU A 433 -14.71 -6.37 11.17
N ARG A 434 -15.22 -6.63 12.38
CA ARG A 434 -16.19 -7.72 12.58
C ARG A 434 -17.44 -7.43 11.77
N TRP A 435 -17.96 -8.44 11.09
CA TRP A 435 -19.19 -8.31 10.31
C TRP A 435 -20.35 -7.87 11.21
N ARG A 436 -21.15 -6.90 10.75
CA ARG A 436 -22.34 -6.42 11.48
C ARG A 436 -23.48 -7.45 11.44
N GLY A 437 -23.50 -8.28 10.40
CA GLY A 437 -24.39 -9.42 10.23
C GLY A 437 -23.61 -10.59 9.62
N ASP A 438 -24.26 -11.39 8.78
CA ASP A 438 -23.56 -12.45 8.07
C ASP A 438 -22.54 -11.87 7.07
N ALA A 439 -21.38 -12.53 6.97
CA ALA A 439 -20.38 -12.17 5.98
C ALA A 439 -20.96 -12.35 4.57
N PRO A 440 -20.84 -11.37 3.66
CA PRO A 440 -21.26 -11.56 2.28
C PRO A 440 -20.38 -12.65 1.64
N ARG A 441 -21.02 -13.65 1.04
CA ARG A 441 -20.37 -14.84 0.49
C ARG A 441 -20.33 -14.81 -1.03
N ARG A 442 -19.23 -15.29 -1.59
CA ARG A 442 -19.10 -15.59 -3.02
C ARG A 442 -19.72 -16.94 -3.32
N ASP A 443 -20.06 -17.16 -4.59
CA ASP A 443 -20.44 -18.49 -5.07
C ASP A 443 -19.31 -19.49 -4.87
N ALA A 444 -19.68 -20.77 -4.76
CA ALA A 444 -18.76 -21.87 -4.52
C ALA A 444 -17.60 -21.86 -5.54
N THR A 445 -16.42 -21.52 -5.07
CA THR A 445 -15.21 -21.38 -5.88
C THR A 445 -14.09 -22.17 -5.20
N PRO A 446 -13.49 -23.16 -5.86
CA PRO A 446 -12.32 -23.83 -5.31
C PRO A 446 -11.17 -22.82 -5.16
N LEU A 447 -10.96 -22.33 -3.94
CA LEU A 447 -9.87 -21.42 -3.64
C LEU A 447 -8.81 -22.14 -2.83
N ALA A 448 -7.56 -22.00 -3.28
CA ALA A 448 -6.40 -22.40 -2.52
C ALA A 448 -5.81 -21.14 -1.87
N GLY A 449 -5.72 -21.11 -0.54
CA GLY A 449 -5.06 -20.02 0.16
C GLY A 449 -5.62 -19.74 1.55
N ALA A 450 -4.83 -19.01 2.32
CA ALA A 450 -5.26 -18.44 3.57
C ALA A 450 -5.71 -16.98 3.36
N ASP A 451 -6.71 -16.55 4.11
CA ASP A 451 -7.11 -15.16 4.20
C ASP A 451 -6.06 -14.30 4.93
N LEU A 452 -6.33 -13.00 5.09
CA LEU A 452 -5.49 -12.04 5.81
C LEU A 452 -5.04 -12.54 7.19
N CYS A 453 -5.93 -13.22 7.90
CA CYS A 453 -5.73 -13.67 9.27
C CYS A 453 -4.97 -15.00 9.36
N GLY A 454 -4.68 -15.64 8.21
CA GLY A 454 -4.07 -16.96 8.13
C GLY A 454 -5.08 -18.12 8.15
N THR A 455 -6.39 -17.82 8.08
CA THR A 455 -7.45 -18.82 8.07
C THR A 455 -7.62 -19.39 6.68
N VAL A 456 -7.71 -20.72 6.54
CA VAL A 456 -8.01 -21.37 5.25
C VAL A 456 -9.43 -20.99 4.83
N ARG A 457 -9.57 -20.52 3.59
CA ARG A 457 -10.89 -20.12 3.06
C ARG A 457 -11.79 -21.35 2.82
N PRO A 458 -13.10 -21.27 3.15
CA PRO A 458 -14.06 -22.30 2.80
C PRO A 458 -14.39 -22.28 1.30
N THR A 459 -15.20 -23.23 0.84
CA THR A 459 -15.64 -23.34 -0.56
C THR A 459 -16.47 -22.13 -1.02
N GLU A 460 -17.26 -21.56 -0.12
CA GLU A 460 -17.99 -20.31 -0.29
C GLU A 460 -17.31 -19.23 0.56
N PRO A 461 -16.22 -18.63 0.07
CA PRO A 461 -15.43 -17.67 0.83
C PRO A 461 -16.23 -16.37 1.06
N ALA A 462 -15.89 -15.66 2.13
CA ALA A 462 -16.34 -14.27 2.25
C ALA A 462 -15.67 -13.39 1.18
N TYR A 463 -16.37 -12.37 0.70
CA TYR A 463 -15.71 -11.30 -0.06
C TYR A 463 -14.67 -10.59 0.83
N GLY A 464 -13.60 -10.11 0.20
CA GLY A 464 -12.58 -9.31 0.85
C GLY A 464 -11.56 -10.13 1.65
N ALA A 465 -10.77 -9.42 2.44
CA ALA A 465 -9.49 -9.89 2.97
C ALA A 465 -9.57 -11.00 4.00
N PHE A 466 -10.71 -11.21 4.66
CA PHE A 466 -10.81 -12.12 5.80
C PHE A 466 -12.18 -12.80 5.85
N GLU A 467 -12.21 -14.00 6.42
CA GLU A 467 -13.44 -14.72 6.75
C GLU A 467 -14.04 -14.18 8.05
N ASP A 468 -13.20 -14.00 9.07
CA ASP A 468 -13.55 -13.42 10.37
C ASP A 468 -12.38 -12.55 10.87
N PHE A 469 -12.62 -11.24 10.99
CA PHE A 469 -11.60 -10.31 11.44
C PHE A 469 -11.16 -10.55 12.89
N ALA A 470 -11.98 -11.19 13.73
CA ALA A 470 -11.55 -11.55 15.09
C ALA A 470 -10.33 -12.50 15.05
N ALA A 471 -10.21 -13.35 14.03
CA ALA A 471 -9.05 -14.20 13.82
C ALA A 471 -7.78 -13.42 13.42
N CYS A 472 -7.89 -12.15 13.00
CA CYS A 472 -6.75 -11.30 12.70
C CYS A 472 -6.15 -10.65 13.95
N LEU A 473 -6.82 -10.74 15.10
CA LEU A 473 -6.39 -10.14 16.36
C LEU A 473 -5.48 -11.08 17.17
N THR A 474 -4.64 -10.51 18.04
CA THR A 474 -3.73 -11.25 18.94
C THR A 474 -4.20 -11.28 20.40
N ASN A 475 -5.44 -10.85 20.67
CA ASN A 475 -6.04 -10.82 22.01
C ASN A 475 -6.18 -12.20 22.65
#